data_AF-A0A9E6FEZ1-F1
#
_entry.id   AF-A0A9E6FEZ1-F1
#
_cell.length_a   1.000
_cell.length_b   1.000
_cell.length_c   1.000
_cell.angle_alpha   90.00
_cell.angle_beta   90.00
_cell.angle_gamma   90.00
#
_symmetry.space_group_name_H-M   'P 1'
#
loop_
_entity.id
_entity.type
_entity.pdbx_description
1 polymer ?
#
loop_
_entity_poly.entity_id
_entity_poly.type
_entity_poly.pdbx_seq_one_letter_code
_entity_poly.pdbx_strand_id
1 'polypeptide(L)'
;MVKERTVPSRRVRKEKQKALRQTVALLGFAVVTLLVFVFIIVPAFINGFNAFLDNSNPFEPTDSIPPQVPILSAPVEATFSAQIAVSGFGEPESSLIFVLNGEKLTELTISEDGTFQSELDLLEGENTIAAYSVDAAGNESELTKTFTTIQDATEPMLDVSGIEDGMVVETRKNQSFEVTGTTDPGSKVYVNGRIVFPNSEGAFKQTVLLAEGENVLSIEAIDKAGNKTSTEKKVTYIP
;
A
#
# COMPACT_ATOMS: atom_id res chain seq x y z
N MET A 1 -77.40 80.44 46.89
CA MET A 1 -76.15 80.37 47.69
C MET A 1 -74.98 80.09 46.75
N VAL A 2 -73.89 80.81 46.98
CA VAL A 2 -72.83 81.14 46.01
C VAL A 2 -71.86 79.97 45.79
N LYS A 3 -71.50 79.71 44.53
CA LYS A 3 -70.53 78.68 44.13
C LYS A 3 -69.11 79.22 44.36
N GLU A 4 -68.50 78.85 45.48
CA GLU A 4 -67.17 79.31 45.89
C GLU A 4 -66.10 78.76 44.94
N ARG A 5 -65.46 79.65 44.16
CA ARG A 5 -64.33 79.30 43.29
C ARG A 5 -63.04 79.44 44.11
N THR A 6 -62.53 78.32 44.62
CA THR A 6 -61.23 78.27 45.28
C THR A 6 -60.11 78.53 44.26
N VAL A 7 -59.46 79.69 44.36
CA VAL A 7 -58.33 80.04 43.50
C VAL A 7 -57.09 79.31 44.02
N PRO A 8 -56.44 78.43 43.22
CA PRO A 8 -55.31 77.66 43.71
C PRO A 8 -54.12 78.57 44.03
N SER A 9 -53.54 78.36 45.23
CA SER A 9 -52.37 79.06 45.78
C SER A 9 -51.20 79.12 44.78
N ARG A 10 -50.46 80.24 44.78
CA ARG A 10 -49.29 80.46 43.93
C ARG A 10 -48.23 79.34 44.03
N ARG A 11 -48.13 78.67 45.18
CA ARG A 11 -47.20 77.53 45.38
C ARG A 11 -47.64 76.27 44.63
N VAL A 12 -48.93 75.93 44.68
CA VAL A 12 -49.52 74.78 43.97
C VAL A 12 -49.37 74.92 42.46
N ARG A 13 -49.50 76.14 41.90
CA ARG A 13 -49.28 76.38 40.47
C ARG A 13 -47.81 76.19 40.07
N LYS A 14 -46.86 76.63 40.91
CA LYS A 14 -45.42 76.44 40.68
C LYS A 14 -45.04 74.96 40.74
N GLU A 15 -45.58 74.21 41.71
CA GLU A 15 -45.35 72.77 41.83
C GLU A 15 -45.95 71.99 40.66
N LYS A 16 -47.18 72.29 40.24
CA LYS A 16 -47.79 71.70 39.03
C LYS A 16 -46.98 72.03 37.77
N GLN A 17 -46.46 73.24 37.63
CA GLN A 17 -45.62 73.62 36.49
C GLN A 17 -44.26 72.92 36.51
N LYS A 18 -43.67 72.73 37.70
CA LYS A 18 -42.43 71.96 37.88
C LYS A 18 -42.65 70.48 37.55
N ALA A 19 -43.73 69.88 38.06
CA ALA A 19 -44.13 68.52 37.76
C ALA A 19 -44.40 68.33 36.27
N LEU A 20 -45.14 69.24 35.63
CA LEU A 20 -45.41 69.19 34.18
C LEU A 20 -44.12 69.28 33.36
N ARG A 21 -43.19 70.16 33.72
CA ARG A 21 -41.87 70.25 33.06
C ARG A 21 -41.06 68.96 33.24
N GLN A 22 -41.08 68.37 34.43
CA GLN A 22 -40.43 67.09 34.70
C GLN A 22 -41.07 65.94 33.91
N THR A 23 -42.40 65.88 33.82
CA THR A 23 -43.11 64.86 33.02
C THR A 23 -42.80 65.01 31.53
N VAL A 24 -42.82 66.24 30.99
CA VAL A 24 -42.45 66.49 29.58
C VAL A 24 -40.98 66.13 29.33
N ALA A 25 -40.07 66.44 30.26
CA ALA A 25 -38.67 66.06 30.15
C ALA A 25 -38.48 64.53 30.19
N LEU A 26 -39.19 63.83 31.07
CA LEU A 26 -39.16 62.36 31.16
C LEU A 26 -39.75 61.71 29.90
N LEU A 27 -40.83 62.27 29.35
CA LEU A 27 -41.47 61.75 28.13
C LEU A 27 -40.57 62.00 26.92
N GLY A 28 -39.94 63.17 26.83
CA GLY A 28 -38.92 63.46 25.83
C GLY A 28 -37.71 62.52 25.93
N PHE A 29 -37.21 62.27 27.14
CA PHE A 29 -36.14 61.30 27.37
C PHE A 29 -36.55 59.89 26.93
N ALA A 30 -37.76 59.44 27.29
CA ALA A 30 -38.29 58.13 26.88
C ALA A 30 -38.37 58.00 25.36
N VAL A 31 -38.85 59.03 24.65
CA VAL A 31 -38.87 59.05 23.17
C VAL A 31 -37.45 58.97 22.61
N VAL A 32 -36.50 59.75 23.14
CA VAL A 32 -35.10 59.69 22.69
C VAL A 32 -34.50 58.31 22.92
N THR A 33 -34.73 57.68 24.07
CA THR A 33 -34.24 56.32 24.34
C THR A 33 -34.87 55.29 23.42
N LEU A 34 -36.17 55.43 23.09
CA LEU A 34 -36.85 54.55 22.14
C LEU A 34 -36.25 54.71 20.74
N LEU A 35 -35.99 55.94 20.30
CA LEU A 35 -35.36 56.21 19.00
C LEU A 35 -33.94 55.63 18.94
N VAL A 36 -33.12 55.80 19.99
CA VAL A 36 -31.79 55.18 20.06
C VAL A 36 -31.90 53.65 20.00
N PHE A 37 -32.86 53.06 20.71
CA PHE A 37 -33.05 51.62 20.69
C PHE A 37 -33.44 51.11 19.28
N VAL A 38 -34.43 51.73 18.65
CA VAL A 38 -34.97 51.29 17.36
C VAL A 38 -34.02 51.59 16.20
N PHE A 39 -33.32 52.73 16.20
CA PHE A 39 -32.50 53.16 15.07
C PHE A 39 -31.01 52.85 15.21
N ILE A 40 -30.52 52.56 16.41
CA ILE A 40 -29.10 52.26 16.65
C ILE A 40 -28.93 50.83 17.15
N ILE A 41 -29.62 50.46 18.24
CA ILE A 41 -29.40 49.17 18.90
C ILE A 41 -29.95 48.01 18.07
N VAL A 42 -31.19 48.11 17.57
CA VAL A 42 -31.82 47.04 16.78
C VAL A 42 -31.06 46.77 15.47
N PRO A 43 -30.68 47.77 14.64
CA PRO A 43 -29.90 47.52 13.43
C PRO A 43 -28.50 46.98 13.73
N ALA A 44 -27.84 47.48 14.78
CA ALA A 44 -26.53 46.95 15.19
C ALA A 44 -26.62 45.48 15.64
N PHE A 45 -27.67 45.12 16.37
CA PHE A 45 -27.93 43.74 16.77
C PHE A 45 -28.23 42.85 15.57
N ILE A 46 -29.09 43.27 14.64
CA ILE A 46 -29.42 42.50 13.42
C ILE A 46 -28.15 42.29 12.58
N ASN A 47 -27.34 43.32 12.38
CA ASN A 47 -26.10 43.22 11.62
C ASN A 47 -25.07 42.30 12.30
N GLY A 48 -24.90 42.42 13.61
CA GLY A 48 -24.00 41.55 14.38
C GLY A 48 -24.48 40.10 14.44
N PHE A 49 -25.80 39.89 14.54
CA PHE A 49 -26.41 38.56 14.53
C PHE A 49 -26.32 37.90 13.15
N ASN A 50 -26.57 38.64 12.06
CA ASN A 50 -26.39 38.13 10.70
C ASN A 50 -24.92 37.77 10.43
N ALA A 51 -23.97 38.59 10.88
CA ALA A 51 -22.54 38.25 10.75
C ALA A 51 -22.15 36.99 11.56
N PHE A 52 -22.78 36.77 12.71
CA PHE A 52 -22.61 35.55 13.50
C PHE A 52 -23.21 34.32 12.81
N LEU A 53 -24.35 34.48 12.12
CA LEU A 53 -24.98 33.41 11.35
C LEU A 53 -24.24 33.11 10.03
N ASP A 54 -23.76 34.11 9.31
CA ASP A 54 -22.99 33.89 8.07
C ASP A 54 -21.64 33.21 8.34
N ASN A 55 -21.11 33.34 9.57
CA ASN A 55 -19.89 32.67 10.00
C ASN A 55 -20.13 31.22 10.49
N SER A 56 -21.32 30.66 10.26
CA SER A 56 -21.59 29.24 10.48
C SER A 56 -21.37 28.43 9.20
N ASN A 57 -20.13 28.34 8.73
CA ASN A 57 -19.70 27.20 7.93
C ASN A 57 -18.77 26.35 8.80
N PRO A 58 -19.25 25.74 9.90
CA PRO A 58 -18.36 25.43 11.02
C PRO A 58 -17.53 24.17 10.77
N PHE A 59 -17.84 23.34 9.77
CA PHE A 59 -17.10 22.11 9.49
C PHE A 59 -17.29 21.73 8.03
N GLU A 60 -16.28 21.94 7.19
CA GLU A 60 -16.09 20.98 6.10
C GLU A 60 -15.52 19.73 6.76
N PRO A 61 -16.24 18.59 6.76
CA PRO A 61 -15.68 17.36 7.29
C PRO A 61 -14.50 16.97 6.41
N THR A 62 -13.29 17.29 6.87
CA THR A 62 -12.06 16.75 6.28
C THR A 62 -12.03 15.28 6.63
N ASP A 63 -12.05 14.42 5.62
CA ASP A 63 -11.87 12.99 5.82
C ASP A 63 -10.48 12.74 6.40
N SER A 64 -10.44 12.09 7.56
CA SER A 64 -9.21 11.73 8.27
C SER A 64 -9.12 10.22 8.49
N ILE A 65 -9.97 9.43 7.83
CA ILE A 65 -10.02 7.99 7.99
C ILE A 65 -9.07 7.39 6.96
N PRO A 66 -7.99 6.70 7.38
CA PRO A 66 -7.11 6.02 6.44
C PRO A 66 -7.84 4.96 5.61
N PRO A 67 -7.43 4.74 4.36
CA PRO A 67 -7.93 3.64 3.56
C PRO A 67 -7.51 2.29 4.15
N GLN A 68 -8.15 1.22 3.70
CA GLN A 68 -7.76 -0.13 4.11
C GLN A 68 -6.32 -0.46 3.68
N VAL A 69 -5.56 -1.13 4.56
CA VAL A 69 -4.24 -1.67 4.20
C VAL A 69 -4.38 -2.63 3.02
N PRO A 70 -3.65 -2.43 1.91
CA PRO A 70 -3.75 -3.29 0.76
C PRO A 70 -3.23 -4.71 1.07
N ILE A 71 -3.69 -5.68 0.29
CA ILE A 71 -3.25 -7.07 0.35
C ILE A 71 -2.40 -7.35 -0.87
N LEU A 72 -1.12 -7.62 -0.66
CA LEU A 72 -0.21 -8.05 -1.71
C LEU A 72 -0.19 -9.57 -1.83
N SER A 73 -0.11 -10.03 -3.07
CA SER A 73 0.18 -11.40 -3.47
C SER A 73 1.46 -11.39 -4.31
N ALA A 74 2.60 -11.63 -3.65
CA ALA A 74 3.90 -11.78 -4.29
C ALA A 74 4.25 -13.28 -4.36
N PRO A 75 4.48 -13.86 -5.56
CA PRO A 75 4.34 -15.31 -5.74
C PRO A 75 5.59 -16.18 -5.53
N VAL A 76 6.79 -15.64 -5.24
CA VAL A 76 8.02 -16.48 -5.20
C VAL A 76 9.04 -16.02 -4.15
N GLU A 77 9.78 -16.99 -3.59
CA GLU A 77 10.91 -16.74 -2.68
C GLU A 77 12.20 -16.38 -3.43
N ALA A 78 12.34 -16.85 -4.67
CA ALA A 78 13.46 -16.54 -5.54
C ALA A 78 13.03 -16.57 -7.02
N THR A 79 13.73 -15.81 -7.86
CA THR A 79 13.47 -15.71 -9.30
C THR A 79 14.73 -15.38 -10.07
N PHE A 80 14.88 -15.95 -11.27
CA PHE A 80 15.94 -15.55 -12.21
C PHE A 80 15.61 -14.27 -12.99
N SER A 81 14.34 -13.86 -12.97
CA SER A 81 13.89 -12.65 -13.67
C SER A 81 14.25 -11.40 -12.87
N ALA A 82 14.79 -10.40 -13.57
CA ALA A 82 14.97 -9.04 -13.03
C ALA A 82 13.63 -8.32 -12.77
N GLN A 83 12.51 -8.92 -13.12
CA GLN A 83 11.17 -8.39 -12.87
C GLN A 83 10.29 -9.41 -12.15
N ILE A 84 9.46 -8.91 -11.24
CA ILE A 84 8.43 -9.71 -10.56
C ILE A 84 7.05 -9.11 -10.75
N ALA A 85 6.10 -9.95 -11.14
CA ALA A 85 4.70 -9.59 -11.15
C ALA A 85 4.14 -9.63 -9.73
N VAL A 86 3.59 -8.50 -9.28
CA VAL A 86 2.91 -8.35 -8.00
C VAL A 86 1.45 -8.01 -8.28
N SER A 87 0.55 -8.70 -7.58
CA SER A 87 -0.89 -8.48 -7.70
C SER A 87 -1.52 -8.39 -6.33
N GLY A 88 -2.77 -7.96 -6.25
CA GLY A 88 -3.43 -7.87 -4.97
C GLY A 88 -4.76 -7.16 -4.99
N PHE A 89 -5.20 -6.79 -3.79
CA PHE A 89 -6.44 -6.08 -3.56
C PHE A 89 -6.20 -4.86 -2.67
N GLY A 90 -6.97 -3.80 -2.86
CA GLY A 90 -7.03 -2.67 -1.95
C GLY A 90 -8.30 -1.86 -2.17
N GLU A 91 -8.33 -0.67 -1.57
CA GLU A 91 -9.50 0.21 -1.68
C GLU A 91 -9.64 0.73 -3.13
N PRO A 92 -10.80 0.53 -3.78
CA PRO A 92 -11.02 0.99 -5.15
C PRO A 92 -10.73 2.48 -5.33
N GLU A 93 -10.17 2.84 -6.49
CA GLU A 93 -9.83 4.22 -6.87
C GLU A 93 -8.79 4.92 -5.97
N SER A 94 -8.26 4.25 -4.94
CA SER A 94 -7.13 4.76 -4.14
C SER A 94 -5.80 4.60 -4.89
N SER A 95 -4.81 5.43 -4.53
CA SER A 95 -3.44 5.29 -5.01
C SER A 95 -2.70 4.23 -4.19
N LEU A 96 -2.15 3.21 -4.83
CA LEU A 96 -1.25 2.23 -4.26
C LEU A 96 0.20 2.65 -4.50
N ILE A 97 1.00 2.71 -3.43
CA ILE A 97 2.44 3.03 -3.53
C ILE A 97 3.25 1.80 -3.11
N PHE A 98 4.06 1.29 -4.03
CA PHE A 98 5.03 0.24 -3.73
C PHE A 98 6.28 0.79 -3.06
N VAL A 99 6.78 0.06 -2.07
CA VAL A 99 8.04 0.29 -1.39
C VAL A 99 8.94 -0.90 -1.66
N LEU A 100 10.03 -0.68 -2.39
CA LEU A 100 11.06 -1.67 -2.70
C LEU A 100 12.35 -1.31 -1.96
N ASN A 101 12.87 -2.21 -1.14
CA ASN A 101 14.11 -2.01 -0.38
C ASN A 101 14.11 -0.73 0.48
N GLY A 102 12.92 -0.34 0.95
CA GLY A 102 12.71 0.88 1.75
C GLY A 102 12.50 2.16 0.94
N GLU A 103 12.60 2.13 -0.38
CA GLU A 103 12.38 3.28 -1.26
C GLU A 103 11.01 3.22 -1.95
N LYS A 104 10.32 4.37 -2.06
CA LYS A 104 9.06 4.48 -2.81
C LYS A 104 9.36 4.36 -4.30
N LEU A 105 8.73 3.41 -4.99
CA LEU A 105 9.06 3.09 -6.38
C LEU A 105 8.00 3.60 -7.37
N THR A 106 6.77 3.12 -7.23
CA THR A 106 5.72 3.31 -8.23
C THR A 106 4.40 3.60 -7.53
N GLU A 107 3.63 4.51 -8.13
CA GLU A 107 2.26 4.81 -7.78
C GLU A 107 1.33 4.23 -8.87
N LEU A 108 0.30 3.51 -8.44
CA LEU A 108 -0.70 2.90 -9.31
C LEU A 108 -2.09 3.17 -8.72
N THR A 109 -3.07 3.55 -9.53
CA THR A 109 -4.47 3.61 -9.08
C THR A 109 -5.08 2.21 -9.04
N ILE A 110 -5.66 1.84 -7.90
CA ILE A 110 -6.38 0.57 -7.74
C ILE A 110 -7.67 0.62 -8.57
N SER A 111 -7.96 -0.47 -9.28
CA SER A 111 -9.13 -0.57 -10.15
C SER A 111 -10.45 -0.44 -9.36
N GLU A 112 -11.54 -0.10 -10.05
CA GLU A 112 -12.88 0.02 -9.43
C GLU A 112 -13.36 -1.28 -8.77
N ASP A 113 -12.88 -2.44 -9.24
CA ASP A 113 -13.15 -3.75 -8.63
C ASP A 113 -12.24 -4.09 -7.43
N GLY A 114 -11.36 -3.16 -7.05
CA GLY A 114 -10.42 -3.29 -5.94
C GLY A 114 -9.16 -4.08 -6.29
N THR A 115 -8.97 -4.49 -7.55
CA THR A 115 -7.80 -5.28 -7.96
C THR A 115 -6.66 -4.41 -8.52
N PHE A 116 -5.44 -4.90 -8.38
CA PHE A 116 -4.28 -4.33 -9.05
C PHE A 116 -3.27 -5.39 -9.50
N GLN A 117 -2.48 -5.03 -10.50
CA GLN A 117 -1.32 -5.78 -10.95
C GLN A 117 -0.24 -4.79 -11.40
N SER A 118 1.01 -5.06 -11.03
CA SER A 118 2.18 -4.30 -11.47
C SER A 118 3.37 -5.23 -11.65
N GLU A 119 4.29 -4.87 -12.52
CA GLU A 119 5.61 -5.47 -12.60
C GLU A 119 6.59 -4.54 -11.86
N LEU A 120 7.45 -5.11 -11.00
CA LEU A 120 8.47 -4.39 -10.27
C LEU A 120 9.85 -4.88 -10.72
N ASP A 121 10.73 -3.94 -11.04
CA ASP A 121 12.14 -4.25 -11.30
C ASP A 121 12.85 -4.58 -9.98
N LEU A 122 13.54 -5.71 -9.95
CA LEU A 122 14.32 -6.20 -8.83
C LEU A 122 15.80 -5.87 -8.99
N LEU A 123 16.50 -5.77 -7.87
CA LEU A 123 17.96 -5.71 -7.82
C LEU A 123 18.55 -7.09 -7.60
N GLU A 124 19.78 -7.34 -8.03
CA GLU A 124 20.48 -8.59 -7.75
C GLU A 124 20.58 -8.83 -6.23
N GLY A 125 20.23 -10.04 -5.80
CA GLY A 125 20.20 -10.44 -4.41
C GLY A 125 18.83 -10.26 -3.74
N GLU A 126 18.84 -9.97 -2.44
CA GLU A 126 17.62 -9.87 -1.63
C GLU A 126 16.83 -8.59 -1.95
N ASN A 127 15.54 -8.73 -2.20
CA ASN A 127 14.60 -7.64 -2.40
C ASN A 127 13.44 -7.74 -1.40
N THR A 128 13.10 -6.63 -0.79
CA THR A 128 11.97 -6.50 0.14
C THR A 128 10.88 -5.62 -0.48
N ILE A 129 9.65 -6.15 -0.53
CA ILE A 129 8.50 -5.53 -1.19
C ILE A 129 7.41 -5.31 -0.14
N ALA A 130 6.93 -4.08 -0.05
CA ALA A 130 5.73 -3.70 0.70
C ALA A 130 4.93 -2.66 -0.09
N ALA A 131 3.71 -2.37 0.35
CA ALA A 131 2.91 -1.28 -0.22
C ALA A 131 2.01 -0.64 0.83
N TYR A 132 1.49 0.54 0.53
CA TYR A 132 0.42 1.21 1.28
C TYR A 132 -0.48 1.95 0.30
N SER A 133 -1.70 2.27 0.74
CA SER A 133 -2.69 2.99 -0.06
C SER A 133 -2.85 4.43 0.44
N VAL A 134 -3.19 5.33 -0.48
CA VAL A 134 -3.53 6.73 -0.23
C VAL A 134 -4.89 7.02 -0.84
N ASP A 135 -5.83 7.49 -0.03
CA ASP A 135 -7.18 7.83 -0.49
C ASP A 135 -7.22 9.19 -1.22
N ALA A 136 -8.40 9.57 -1.72
CA ALA A 136 -8.60 10.85 -2.40
C ALA A 136 -8.44 12.09 -1.48
N ALA A 137 -8.55 11.90 -0.17
CA ALA A 137 -8.35 12.94 0.84
C ALA A 137 -6.88 13.06 1.28
N GLY A 138 -6.01 12.14 0.84
CA GLY A 138 -4.59 12.10 1.16
C GLY A 138 -4.25 11.33 2.45
N ASN A 139 -5.17 10.55 3.02
CA ASN A 139 -4.87 9.71 4.17
C ASN A 139 -4.11 8.45 3.72
N GLU A 140 -3.06 8.09 4.45
CA GLU A 140 -2.23 6.92 4.16
C GLU A 140 -2.61 5.73 5.06
N SER A 141 -2.72 4.53 4.49
CA SER A 141 -2.85 3.29 5.26
C SER A 141 -1.54 2.91 5.97
N GLU A 142 -1.59 1.92 6.86
CA GLU A 142 -0.36 1.23 7.28
C GLU A 142 0.26 0.46 6.09
N LEU A 143 1.55 0.10 6.22
CA LEU A 143 2.23 -0.77 5.26
C LEU A 143 1.68 -2.20 5.33
N THR A 144 1.68 -2.87 4.18
CA THR A 144 1.46 -4.31 4.10
C THR A 144 2.53 -5.10 4.86
N LYS A 145 2.30 -6.40 5.02
CA LYS A 145 3.39 -7.34 5.32
C LYS A 145 4.50 -7.19 4.26
N THR A 146 5.74 -7.22 4.69
CA THR A 146 6.91 -7.27 3.81
C THR A 146 7.07 -8.66 3.21
N PHE A 147 7.21 -8.72 1.90
CA PHE A 147 7.57 -9.92 1.14
C PHE A 147 9.04 -9.84 0.75
N THR A 148 9.76 -10.95 0.91
CA THR A 148 11.16 -11.05 0.52
C THR A 148 11.29 -12.02 -0.65
N THR A 149 11.99 -11.58 -1.70
CA THR A 149 12.34 -12.42 -2.85
C THR A 149 13.82 -12.22 -3.17
N ILE A 150 14.50 -13.27 -3.59
CA ILE A 150 15.88 -13.20 -4.06
C ILE A 150 15.88 -13.18 -5.58
N GLN A 151 16.44 -12.15 -6.19
CA GLN A 151 16.75 -12.18 -7.62
C GLN A 151 18.16 -12.73 -7.80
N ASP A 152 18.27 -13.80 -8.57
CA ASP A 152 19.54 -14.47 -8.85
C ASP A 152 19.53 -14.92 -10.31
N ALA A 153 20.33 -14.30 -11.17
CA ALA A 153 20.44 -14.67 -12.58
C ALA A 153 21.63 -15.62 -12.86
N THR A 154 22.25 -16.16 -11.82
CA THR A 154 23.43 -17.02 -11.94
C THR A 154 23.01 -18.47 -12.18
N GLU A 155 23.46 -19.04 -13.29
CA GLU A 155 23.23 -20.46 -13.57
C GLU A 155 23.97 -21.35 -12.54
N PRO A 156 23.34 -22.45 -12.08
CA PRO A 156 23.98 -23.32 -11.10
C PRO A 156 25.18 -24.03 -11.73
N MET A 157 26.24 -24.24 -10.94
CA MET A 157 27.34 -25.11 -11.34
C MET A 157 26.79 -26.52 -11.60
N LEU A 158 27.33 -27.19 -12.63
CA LEU A 158 27.08 -28.60 -12.89
C LEU A 158 28.38 -29.26 -13.38
N ASP A 159 28.96 -30.10 -12.53
CA ASP A 159 30.11 -30.93 -12.87
C ASP A 159 29.70 -32.41 -12.82
N VAL A 160 29.82 -33.09 -13.95
CA VAL A 160 29.47 -34.51 -14.09
C VAL A 160 30.74 -35.33 -14.07
N SER A 161 30.89 -36.16 -13.04
CA SER A 161 32.03 -37.02 -12.80
C SER A 161 31.75 -38.47 -13.20
N GLY A 162 32.81 -39.16 -13.62
CA GLY A 162 32.75 -40.57 -14.00
C GLY A 162 32.23 -40.83 -15.42
N ILE A 163 31.93 -39.78 -16.20
CA ILE A 163 31.49 -39.90 -17.60
C ILE A 163 32.28 -38.91 -18.46
N GLU A 164 32.97 -39.45 -19.45
CA GLU A 164 33.55 -38.67 -20.54
C GLU A 164 32.65 -38.76 -21.77
N ASP A 165 32.63 -37.70 -22.57
CA ASP A 165 31.86 -37.72 -23.81
C ASP A 165 32.48 -38.70 -24.82
N GLY A 166 31.68 -39.62 -25.35
CA GLY A 166 32.14 -40.70 -26.21
C GLY A 166 32.73 -41.91 -25.47
N MET A 167 32.60 -41.98 -24.14
CA MET A 167 33.09 -43.12 -23.35
C MET A 167 32.51 -44.45 -23.85
N VAL A 168 33.37 -45.47 -23.95
CA VAL A 168 32.94 -46.85 -24.25
C VAL A 168 32.93 -47.67 -22.97
N VAL A 169 31.80 -48.31 -22.68
CA VAL A 169 31.61 -49.18 -21.53
C VAL A 169 31.51 -50.62 -22.03
N GLU A 170 32.57 -51.39 -21.87
CA GLU A 170 32.66 -52.79 -22.28
C GLU A 170 32.49 -53.71 -21.06
N THR A 171 31.26 -54.15 -20.77
CA THR A 171 31.02 -55.07 -19.64
C THR A 171 29.94 -56.10 -19.94
N ARG A 172 30.35 -57.37 -19.85
CA ARG A 172 29.50 -58.56 -20.02
C ARG A 172 28.47 -58.77 -18.92
N LYS A 173 28.52 -57.99 -17.84
CA LYS A 173 27.80 -58.32 -16.60
C LYS A 173 26.82 -57.27 -16.12
N ASN A 174 26.99 -55.99 -16.45
CA ASN A 174 26.11 -54.97 -15.87
C ASN A 174 25.83 -53.79 -16.82
N GLN A 175 24.61 -53.74 -17.31
CA GLN A 175 24.03 -52.64 -18.09
C GLN A 175 23.84 -51.35 -17.26
N SER A 176 23.99 -51.47 -15.94
CA SER A 176 23.89 -50.38 -14.97
C SER A 176 25.14 -49.51 -14.97
N PHE A 177 24.95 -48.23 -15.22
CA PHE A 177 25.99 -47.21 -15.18
C PHE A 177 25.67 -46.17 -14.10
N GLU A 178 26.66 -45.72 -13.34
CA GLU A 178 26.47 -44.73 -12.27
C GLU A 178 26.93 -43.35 -12.74
N VAL A 179 25.99 -42.42 -12.85
CA VAL A 179 26.25 -41.00 -13.07
C VAL A 179 26.50 -40.35 -11.72
N THR A 180 27.64 -39.69 -11.55
CA THR A 180 27.97 -38.94 -10.34
C THR A 180 28.31 -37.51 -10.70
N GLY A 181 28.25 -36.60 -9.74
CA GLY A 181 28.62 -35.22 -9.99
C GLY A 181 28.34 -34.32 -8.81
N THR A 182 28.59 -33.03 -9.03
CA THR A 182 28.31 -31.96 -8.08
C THR A 182 27.57 -30.82 -8.76
N THR A 183 26.74 -30.14 -7.98
CA THR A 183 26.05 -28.89 -8.35
C THR A 183 26.07 -27.94 -7.16
N ASP A 184 25.50 -26.74 -7.31
CA ASP A 184 25.38 -25.83 -6.18
C ASP A 184 24.44 -26.38 -5.09
N PRO A 185 24.76 -26.16 -3.80
CA PRO A 185 23.92 -26.60 -2.70
C PRO A 185 22.48 -26.09 -2.81
N GLY A 186 21.52 -27.01 -2.70
CA GLY A 186 20.08 -26.69 -2.77
C GLY A 186 19.49 -26.70 -4.18
N SER A 187 20.30 -26.91 -5.21
CA SER A 187 19.83 -27.18 -6.57
C SER A 187 19.22 -28.58 -6.69
N LYS A 188 18.26 -28.73 -7.60
CA LYS A 188 17.68 -30.00 -8.02
C LYS A 188 18.42 -30.49 -9.25
N VAL A 189 18.67 -31.79 -9.34
CA VAL A 189 19.31 -32.40 -10.52
C VAL A 189 18.34 -33.36 -11.19
N TYR A 190 18.37 -33.42 -12.51
CA TYR A 190 17.65 -34.39 -13.32
C TYR A 190 18.64 -35.18 -14.16
N VAL A 191 18.52 -36.51 -14.17
CA VAL A 191 19.32 -37.39 -15.03
C VAL A 191 18.35 -38.18 -15.89
N ASN A 192 18.39 -37.99 -17.21
CA ASN A 192 17.40 -38.49 -18.18
C ASN A 192 15.95 -38.18 -17.75
N GLY A 193 15.71 -36.95 -17.28
CA GLY A 193 14.41 -36.49 -16.81
C GLY A 193 13.97 -37.04 -15.44
N ARG A 194 14.77 -37.88 -14.78
CA ARG A 194 14.48 -38.39 -13.42
C ARG A 194 15.10 -37.47 -12.38
N ILE A 195 14.30 -37.01 -11.43
CA ILE A 195 14.78 -36.17 -10.33
C ILE A 195 15.75 -36.92 -9.41
N VAL A 196 16.84 -36.25 -9.07
CA VAL A 196 17.90 -36.67 -8.15
C VAL A 196 18.06 -35.54 -7.14
N PHE A 197 18.08 -35.88 -5.86
CA PHE A 197 18.30 -34.91 -4.78
C PHE A 197 19.78 -34.93 -4.38
N PRO A 198 20.54 -33.86 -4.67
CA PRO A 198 21.90 -33.73 -4.16
C PRO A 198 21.92 -33.67 -2.63
N ASN A 199 23.05 -34.03 -2.03
CA ASN A 199 23.26 -33.86 -0.60
C ASN A 199 23.49 -32.37 -0.23
N SER A 200 23.76 -32.08 1.04
CA SER A 200 24.00 -30.70 1.52
C SER A 200 25.20 -30.01 0.89
N GLU A 201 26.12 -30.76 0.30
CA GLU A 201 27.31 -30.26 -0.40
C GLU A 201 27.09 -30.19 -1.92
N GLY A 202 25.89 -30.54 -2.40
CA GLY A 202 25.57 -30.54 -3.83
C GLY A 202 26.03 -31.79 -4.60
N ALA A 203 26.57 -32.80 -3.92
CA ALA A 203 26.95 -34.05 -4.58
C ALA A 203 25.73 -34.92 -4.87
N PHE A 204 25.66 -35.46 -6.09
CA PHE A 204 24.58 -36.33 -6.53
C PHE A 204 25.11 -37.62 -7.17
N LYS A 205 24.25 -38.63 -7.16
CA LYS A 205 24.51 -39.95 -7.72
C LYS A 205 23.20 -40.52 -8.27
N GLN A 206 23.25 -41.06 -9.48
CA GLN A 206 22.12 -41.73 -10.09
C GLN A 206 22.56 -42.91 -10.96
N THR A 207 21.90 -44.04 -10.78
CA THR A 207 22.11 -45.21 -11.64
C THR A 207 21.19 -45.14 -12.87
N VAL A 208 21.75 -45.33 -14.05
CA VAL A 208 21.07 -45.40 -15.34
C VAL A 208 21.30 -46.78 -15.98
N LEU A 209 20.35 -47.25 -16.78
CA LEU A 209 20.50 -48.47 -17.58
C LEU A 209 20.84 -48.08 -19.01
N LEU A 210 21.96 -48.57 -19.54
CA LEU A 210 22.44 -48.26 -20.90
C LEU A 210 21.89 -49.25 -21.93
N ALA A 211 21.21 -48.82 -22.98
CA ALA A 211 20.91 -49.68 -24.13
C ALA A 211 22.21 -50.11 -24.85
N GLU A 212 22.21 -51.26 -25.54
CA GLU A 212 23.32 -51.63 -26.42
C GLU A 212 23.52 -50.55 -27.50
N GLY A 213 24.77 -50.16 -27.73
CA GLY A 213 25.13 -49.06 -28.63
C GLY A 213 25.22 -47.70 -27.93
N GLU A 214 25.00 -46.63 -28.69
CA GLU A 214 25.13 -45.25 -28.20
C GLU A 214 23.94 -44.86 -27.30
N ASN A 215 24.25 -44.34 -26.11
CA ASN A 215 23.32 -43.77 -25.15
C ASN A 215 23.64 -42.29 -24.98
N VAL A 216 22.63 -41.44 -25.08
CA VAL A 216 22.74 -40.01 -24.75
C VAL A 216 22.19 -39.82 -23.34
N LEU A 217 23.05 -39.40 -22.41
CA LEU A 217 22.67 -39.08 -21.04
C LEU A 217 22.52 -37.57 -20.92
N SER A 218 21.32 -37.11 -20.58
CA SER A 218 21.00 -35.70 -20.33
C SER A 218 21.00 -35.44 -18.83
N ILE A 219 21.80 -34.48 -18.37
CA ILE A 219 21.89 -34.05 -16.98
C ILE A 219 21.55 -32.56 -16.92
N GLU A 220 20.55 -32.20 -16.13
CA GLU A 220 20.12 -30.81 -15.90
C GLU A 220 20.17 -30.49 -14.40
N ALA A 221 20.74 -29.35 -14.03
CA ALA A 221 20.66 -28.77 -12.70
C ALA A 221 19.75 -27.54 -12.73
N ILE A 222 18.90 -27.38 -11.72
CA ILE A 222 17.99 -26.25 -11.55
C ILE A 222 18.11 -25.72 -10.12
N ASP A 223 18.42 -24.44 -9.96
CA ASP A 223 18.54 -23.82 -8.63
C ASP A 223 17.17 -23.42 -8.03
N LYS A 224 17.18 -22.63 -6.95
CA LYS A 224 15.96 -22.13 -6.30
C LYS A 224 15.28 -20.99 -7.06
N ALA A 225 16.06 -20.16 -7.75
CA ALA A 225 15.58 -19.05 -8.56
C ALA A 225 14.98 -19.53 -9.90
N GLY A 226 15.27 -20.76 -10.29
CA GLY A 226 14.84 -21.39 -11.53
C GLY A 226 15.88 -21.33 -12.65
N ASN A 227 17.12 -20.88 -12.38
CA ASN A 227 18.20 -20.94 -13.37
C ASN A 227 18.58 -22.39 -13.66
N LYS A 228 19.06 -22.64 -14.87
CA LYS A 228 19.27 -23.98 -15.39
C LYS A 228 20.63 -24.13 -16.05
N THR A 229 21.28 -25.25 -15.78
CA THR A 229 22.48 -25.70 -16.49
C THR A 229 22.25 -27.12 -16.98
N SER A 230 22.54 -27.39 -18.25
CA SER A 230 22.37 -28.72 -18.83
C SER A 230 23.62 -29.18 -19.56
N THR A 231 23.91 -30.48 -19.47
CA THR A 231 24.96 -31.13 -20.24
C THR A 231 24.46 -32.46 -20.78
N GLU A 232 24.98 -32.84 -21.95
CA GLU A 232 24.76 -34.15 -22.53
C GLU A 232 26.09 -34.90 -22.59
N LYS A 233 26.04 -36.21 -22.31
CA LYS A 233 27.19 -37.10 -22.42
C LYS A 233 26.81 -38.33 -23.22
N LYS A 234 27.61 -38.65 -24.23
CA LYS A 234 27.45 -39.87 -25.02
C LYS A 234 28.24 -41.02 -24.41
N VAL A 235 27.59 -42.17 -24.25
CA VAL A 235 28.21 -43.40 -23.76
C VAL A 235 27.84 -44.56 -24.68
N THR A 236 28.82 -45.25 -25.24
CA THR A 236 28.59 -46.45 -26.05
C THR A 236 28.71 -47.69 -25.17
N TYR A 237 27.63 -48.44 -25.00
CA TYR A 237 27.65 -49.70 -24.27
C TYR A 237 27.86 -50.88 -25.23
N ILE A 238 28.89 -51.68 -24.96
CA ILE A 238 29.19 -52.91 -25.68
C ILE A 238 29.14 -54.08 -24.69
N PRO A 239 28.20 -55.03 -24.85
CA PRO A 239 28.07 -56.18 -23.95
C PRO A 239 29.25 -57.17 -24.05
#